data_AF-A0A0S1XES2-F1
#
_entry.id   AF-A0A0S1XES2-F1
#
_cell.length_a   1.000
_cell.length_b   1.000
_cell.length_c   1.000
_cell.angle_alpha   90.00
_cell.angle_beta   90.00
_cell.angle_gamma   90.00
#
_symmetry.space_group_name_H-M   'P 1'
#
loop_
_entity.id
_entity.type
_entity.pdbx_description
1 polymer ?
#
loop_
_entity_poly.entity_id
_entity_poly.type
_entity_poly.pdbx_seq_one_letter_code
_entity_poly.pdbx_strand_id
1 'polypeptide(L)'
;MIIFVGRSNVGKSTLIYRLTGKKVKRGKKPGVTRKPIEIIWRNKRVIDMPGFGFMSGIPRHVQERIKTDIVRFIEEHAGEIEVAVLVIDGKSALEIIERWERRGEIPIDVEFFQFLQELNIPTVVAVNKLDKIKNVSLTINKLIEKFGLSGTWEDYKELFVPVSAKFGTNIEELRKVIDKKLREFQERRE
;
A
#
# COMPACT_ATOMS: atom_id res chain seq x y z
N MET A 1 2.99 -7.94 12.90
CA MET A 1 2.29 -8.32 11.66
C MET A 1 2.69 -7.39 10.52
N ILE A 2 2.61 -7.86 9.27
CA ILE A 2 2.78 -7.03 8.07
C ILE A 2 1.39 -6.78 7.47
N ILE A 3 1.02 -5.53 7.23
CA ILE A 3 -0.25 -5.21 6.56
C ILE A 3 -0.01 -4.73 5.14
N PHE A 4 -0.90 -5.10 4.23
CA PHE A 4 -0.95 -4.58 2.88
C PHE A 4 -2.21 -3.75 2.71
N VAL A 5 -2.04 -2.51 2.28
CA VAL A 5 -3.10 -1.51 2.13
C VAL A 5 -2.98 -0.83 0.77
N GLY A 6 -4.04 -0.20 0.30
CA GLY A 6 -4.08 0.48 -0.99
C GLY A 6 -5.44 0.38 -1.66
N ARG A 7 -5.65 1.17 -2.70
CA ARG A 7 -6.93 1.22 -3.40
C ARG A 7 -7.30 -0.11 -4.06
N SER A 8 -8.57 -0.27 -4.38
CA SER A 8 -9.02 -1.38 -5.22
C SER A 8 -8.26 -1.41 -6.57
N ASN A 9 -7.91 -2.62 -7.04
CA ASN A 9 -7.25 -2.88 -8.33
C ASN A 9 -5.83 -2.29 -8.52
N VAL A 10 -5.14 -1.85 -7.47
CA VAL A 10 -3.71 -1.44 -7.54
C VAL A 10 -2.75 -2.63 -7.71
N GLY A 11 -3.23 -3.86 -7.47
CA GLY A 11 -2.45 -5.10 -7.63
C GLY A 11 -1.90 -5.68 -6.32
N LYS A 12 -2.41 -5.23 -5.17
CA LYS A 12 -2.04 -5.69 -3.83
C LYS A 12 -2.01 -7.21 -3.65
N SER A 13 -3.11 -7.93 -3.94
CA SER A 13 -3.12 -9.39 -3.78
C SER A 13 -2.20 -10.14 -4.77
N THR A 14 -1.90 -9.54 -5.92
CA THR A 14 -0.87 -10.09 -6.84
C THR A 14 0.52 -9.88 -6.25
N LEU A 15 0.79 -8.72 -5.63
CA LEU A 15 2.05 -8.44 -4.95
C LEU A 15 2.28 -9.38 -3.76
N ILE A 16 1.25 -9.61 -2.94
CA ILE A 16 1.31 -10.58 -1.83
C ILE A 16 1.65 -11.98 -2.36
N TYR A 17 1.01 -12.42 -3.44
CA TYR A 17 1.34 -13.72 -4.04
C TYR A 17 2.81 -13.77 -4.51
N ARG A 18 3.32 -12.71 -5.13
CA ARG A 18 4.73 -12.65 -5.58
C ARG A 18 5.72 -12.70 -4.42
N LEU A 19 5.43 -12.03 -3.31
CA LEU A 19 6.30 -12.01 -2.13
C LEU A 19 6.24 -13.33 -1.35
N THR A 20 5.06 -13.90 -1.22
CA THR A 20 4.80 -15.00 -0.26
C THR A 20 4.65 -16.37 -0.89
N GLY A 21 4.39 -16.45 -2.20
CA GLY A 21 3.98 -17.67 -2.90
C GLY A 21 2.56 -18.14 -2.55
N LYS A 22 1.87 -17.48 -1.62
CA LYS A 22 0.54 -17.89 -1.14
C LYS A 22 -0.55 -17.12 -1.85
N LYS A 23 -1.55 -17.84 -2.36
CA LYS A 23 -2.73 -17.23 -2.98
C LYS A 23 -3.67 -16.73 -1.88
N VAL A 24 -3.93 -15.43 -1.89
CA VAL A 24 -5.06 -14.87 -1.13
C VAL A 24 -6.34 -15.28 -1.87
N LYS A 25 -7.25 -16.03 -1.23
CA LYS A 25 -8.52 -16.47 -1.84
C LYS A 25 -9.35 -15.24 -2.19
N ARG A 26 -9.35 -14.86 -3.47
CA ARG A 26 -10.16 -13.76 -4.00
C ARG A 26 -11.63 -14.18 -4.01
N GLY A 27 -12.53 -13.29 -3.62
CA GLY A 27 -13.93 -13.42 -4.02
C GLY A 27 -14.03 -13.36 -5.56
N LYS A 28 -15.06 -13.99 -6.16
CA LYS A 28 -15.21 -14.17 -7.62
C LYS A 28 -15.29 -12.86 -8.45
N LYS A 29 -15.32 -11.67 -7.84
CA LYS A 29 -15.44 -10.37 -8.52
C LYS A 29 -14.30 -9.42 -8.10
N PRO A 30 -13.95 -8.38 -8.87
CA PRO A 30 -13.14 -7.27 -8.37
C PRO A 30 -13.84 -6.58 -7.18
N GLY A 31 -13.13 -6.23 -6.11
CA GLY A 31 -13.70 -5.49 -4.96
C GLY A 31 -14.49 -6.30 -3.92
N VAL A 32 -14.40 -7.65 -3.90
CA VAL A 32 -15.13 -8.48 -2.90
C VAL A 32 -14.36 -8.79 -1.61
N THR A 33 -13.08 -8.42 -1.49
CA THR A 33 -12.38 -8.53 -0.20
C THR A 33 -12.96 -7.46 0.73
N ARG A 34 -14.02 -7.82 1.47
CA ARG A 34 -14.73 -6.93 2.41
C ARG A 34 -14.24 -7.07 3.85
N LYS A 35 -13.37 -8.04 4.11
CA LYS A 35 -12.73 -8.30 5.40
C LYS A 35 -11.23 -8.49 5.19
N PRO A 36 -10.38 -8.16 6.17
CA PRO A 36 -8.98 -8.50 6.14
C PRO A 36 -8.78 -10.01 5.92
N ILE A 37 -7.84 -10.38 5.06
CA ILE A 37 -7.47 -11.79 4.84
C ILE A 37 -6.07 -12.01 5.39
N GLU A 38 -5.95 -12.95 6.31
CA GLU A 38 -4.68 -13.31 6.92
C GLU A 38 -4.04 -14.51 6.22
N ILE A 39 -2.73 -14.42 6.00
CA ILE A 39 -1.88 -15.54 5.64
C ILE A 39 -0.63 -15.55 6.53
N ILE A 40 -0.04 -16.73 6.73
CA ILE A 40 1.26 -16.85 7.42
C ILE A 40 2.38 -16.83 6.38
N TRP A 41 3.40 -16.00 6.56
CA TRP A 41 4.62 -16.00 5.74
C TRP A 41 5.83 -15.80 6.63
N ARG A 42 6.80 -16.73 6.57
CA ARG A 42 8.02 -16.72 7.42
C ARG A 42 7.72 -16.50 8.91
N ASN A 43 6.75 -17.25 9.45
CA ASN A 43 6.25 -17.15 10.83
C ASN A 43 5.67 -15.78 11.23
N LYS A 44 5.38 -14.90 10.27
CA LYS A 44 4.69 -13.63 10.49
C LYS A 44 3.29 -13.66 9.88
N ARG A 45 2.37 -12.97 10.53
CA ARG A 45 1.02 -12.68 10.01
C ARG A 45 1.14 -11.62 8.93
N VAL A 46 0.65 -11.92 7.72
CA VAL A 46 0.51 -10.98 6.62
C VAL A 46 -0.97 -10.76 6.36
N ILE A 47 -1.41 -9.50 6.45
CA ILE A 47 -2.82 -9.13 6.35
C ILE A 47 -3.07 -8.39 5.03
N ASP A 48 -3.89 -8.97 4.15
CA ASP A 48 -4.39 -8.32 2.95
C ASP A 48 -5.65 -7.51 3.30
N MET A 49 -5.54 -6.18 3.42
CA MET A 49 -6.69 -5.33 3.72
C MET A 49 -7.65 -5.22 2.52
N PRO A 50 -8.95 -5.03 2.77
CA PRO A 50 -9.88 -4.56 1.74
C PRO A 50 -9.31 -3.36 0.98
N GLY A 51 -9.53 -3.32 -0.33
CA GLY A 51 -9.13 -2.16 -1.12
C GLY A 51 -10.06 -0.99 -0.83
N PHE A 52 -9.52 0.21 -0.63
CA PHE A 52 -10.32 1.43 -0.43
C PHE A 52 -10.57 2.18 -1.75
N GLY A 53 -11.41 3.22 -1.66
CA GLY A 53 -11.83 4.03 -2.81
C GLY A 53 -12.90 3.36 -3.68
N PHE A 54 -13.14 3.95 -4.87
CA PHE A 54 -14.24 3.54 -5.74
C PHE A 54 -14.17 2.05 -6.12
N MET A 55 -15.22 1.32 -5.74
CA MET A 55 -15.42 -0.08 -6.10
C MET A 55 -16.69 -0.20 -6.96
N SER A 56 -16.51 -0.51 -8.24
CA SER A 56 -17.62 -0.69 -9.18
C SER A 56 -18.60 -1.74 -8.67
N GLY A 57 -19.89 -1.40 -8.66
CA GLY A 57 -20.97 -2.28 -8.19
C GLY A 57 -21.11 -2.37 -6.66
N ILE A 58 -20.37 -1.57 -5.88
CA ILE A 58 -20.53 -1.47 -4.43
C ILE A 58 -21.10 -0.09 -4.06
N PRO A 59 -22.21 -0.02 -3.30
CA PRO A 59 -22.79 1.26 -2.88
C PRO A 59 -21.82 2.12 -2.04
N ARG A 60 -21.91 3.45 -2.16
CA ARG A 60 -21.01 4.40 -1.47
C ARG A 60 -20.97 4.19 0.05
N HIS A 61 -22.13 4.03 0.70
CA HIS A 61 -22.21 3.79 2.15
C HIS A 61 -21.48 2.49 2.59
N VAL A 62 -21.41 1.48 1.72
CA VAL A 62 -20.64 0.25 1.99
C VAL A 62 -19.15 0.51 1.84
N GLN A 63 -18.74 1.31 0.85
CA GLN A 63 -17.34 1.69 0.68
C GLN A 63 -16.84 2.53 1.86
N GLU A 64 -17.66 3.45 2.36
CA GLU A 64 -17.37 4.26 3.56
C GLU A 64 -17.25 3.38 4.80
N ARG A 65 -18.17 2.42 5.00
CA ARG A 65 -18.05 1.43 6.10
C ARG A 65 -16.75 0.63 6.01
N ILE A 66 -16.37 0.16 4.82
CA ILE A 66 -15.10 -0.56 4.62
C ILE A 66 -13.91 0.34 4.98
N LYS A 67 -13.93 1.63 4.60
CA LYS A 67 -12.88 2.58 5.00
C LYS A 67 -12.81 2.69 6.54
N THR A 68 -13.95 2.87 7.20
CA THR A 68 -14.03 2.93 8.67
C THR A 68 -13.50 1.66 9.33
N ASP A 69 -13.86 0.48 8.81
CA ASP A 69 -13.41 -0.80 9.36
C ASP A 69 -11.90 -0.98 9.19
N ILE A 70 -11.31 -0.53 8.07
CA ILE A 70 -9.85 -0.56 7.85
C ILE A 70 -9.15 0.37 8.86
N VAL A 71 -9.62 1.61 9.00
CA VAL A 71 -9.03 2.61 9.91
C VAL A 71 -9.04 2.06 11.33
N ARG A 72 -10.22 1.62 11.81
CA ARG A 72 -10.38 1.04 13.15
C ARG A 72 -9.45 -0.15 13.37
N PHE A 73 -9.37 -1.07 12.41
CA PHE A 73 -8.47 -2.22 12.54
C PHE A 73 -7.02 -1.76 12.73
N ILE A 74 -6.55 -0.79 11.95
CA ILE A 74 -5.17 -0.31 12.01
C ILE A 74 -4.90 0.42 13.32
N GLU A 75 -5.83 1.24 13.80
CA GLU A 75 -5.72 1.92 15.10
C GLU A 75 -5.64 0.92 16.26
N GLU A 76 -6.57 -0.05 16.30
CA GLU A 76 -6.64 -1.08 17.35
C GLU A 76 -5.37 -1.95 17.40
N HIS A 77 -4.70 -2.15 16.26
CA HIS A 77 -3.53 -3.02 16.14
C HIS A 77 -2.23 -2.27 15.86
N ALA A 78 -2.20 -0.93 15.98
CA ALA A 78 -1.05 -0.11 15.58
C ALA A 78 0.27 -0.60 16.19
N GLY A 79 0.27 -0.93 17.49
CA GLY A 79 1.44 -1.44 18.21
C GLY A 79 1.89 -2.85 17.81
N GLU A 80 1.09 -3.60 17.06
CA GLU A 80 1.43 -4.93 16.52
C GLU A 80 1.86 -4.89 15.05
N ILE A 81 1.60 -3.78 14.36
CA ILE A 81 1.94 -3.63 12.94
C ILE A 81 3.42 -3.27 12.83
N GLU A 82 4.21 -4.25 12.41
CA GLU A 82 5.66 -4.11 12.26
C GLU A 82 6.01 -3.33 10.99
N VAL A 83 5.24 -3.55 9.91
CA VAL A 83 5.39 -2.85 8.63
C VAL A 83 4.03 -2.74 7.92
N ALA A 84 3.71 -1.57 7.39
CA ALA A 84 2.65 -1.35 6.42
C ALA A 84 3.22 -1.22 5.00
N VAL A 85 2.69 -1.98 4.05
CA VAL A 85 2.99 -1.87 2.62
C VAL A 85 1.81 -1.20 1.93
N LEU A 86 1.95 0.10 1.64
CA LEU A 86 0.99 0.87 0.86
C LEU A 86 1.25 0.63 -0.63
N VAL A 87 0.32 -0.06 -1.28
CA VAL A 87 0.41 -0.38 -2.71
C VAL A 87 -0.34 0.67 -3.51
N ILE A 88 0.38 1.35 -4.41
CA ILE A 88 -0.21 2.33 -5.33
C ILE A 88 0.00 1.89 -6.77
N ASP A 89 -0.91 2.28 -7.67
CA ASP A 89 -0.70 2.14 -9.11
C ASP A 89 0.06 3.37 -9.61
N GLY A 90 1.37 3.25 -9.85
CA GLY A 90 2.21 4.38 -10.20
C GLY A 90 1.81 5.08 -11.51
N LYS A 91 1.10 4.39 -12.43
CA LYS A 91 0.58 5.03 -13.64
C LYS A 91 -0.62 5.92 -13.34
N SER A 92 -1.56 5.42 -12.55
CA SER A 92 -2.86 6.08 -12.35
C SER A 92 -2.92 6.97 -11.12
N ALA A 93 -2.04 6.75 -10.14
CA ALA A 93 -2.05 7.47 -8.87
C ALA A 93 -1.94 8.99 -9.05
N LEU A 94 -0.96 9.45 -9.83
CA LEU A 94 -0.76 10.88 -10.10
C LEU A 94 -2.00 11.53 -10.72
N GLU A 95 -2.57 10.92 -11.77
CA GLU A 95 -3.77 11.43 -12.43
C GLU A 95 -4.97 11.51 -11.47
N ILE A 96 -5.10 10.54 -10.57
CA ILE A 96 -6.20 10.53 -9.60
C ILE A 96 -5.96 11.57 -8.51
N ILE A 97 -4.73 11.69 -8.01
CA ILE A 97 -4.34 12.71 -7.04
C ILE A 97 -4.66 14.10 -7.59
N GLU A 98 -4.18 14.43 -8.79
CA GLU A 98 -4.43 15.73 -9.42
C GLU A 98 -5.93 16.00 -9.61
N ARG A 99 -6.73 14.98 -9.93
CA ARG A 99 -8.19 15.13 -10.08
C ARG A 99 -8.89 15.45 -8.77
N TRP A 100 -8.44 14.87 -7.66
CA TRP A 100 -9.01 15.12 -6.34
C TRP A 100 -8.62 16.51 -5.84
N GLU A 101 -7.35 16.89 -5.99
CA GLU A 101 -6.85 18.22 -5.64
C GLU A 101 -7.59 19.34 -6.39
N ARG A 102 -7.85 19.17 -7.69
CA ARG A 102 -8.64 20.14 -8.47
C ARG A 102 -10.07 20.33 -7.97
N ARG A 103 -10.61 19.37 -7.22
CA ARG A 103 -11.92 19.43 -6.58
C ARG A 103 -11.85 19.96 -5.14
N GLY A 104 -10.65 20.28 -4.65
CA GLY A 104 -10.43 20.63 -3.25
C GLY A 104 -10.56 19.44 -2.29
N GLU A 105 -10.44 18.21 -2.79
CA GLU A 105 -10.53 16.98 -1.99
C GLU A 105 -9.13 16.40 -1.73
N ILE A 106 -8.92 15.83 -0.54
CA ILE A 106 -7.67 15.14 -0.21
C ILE A 106 -7.65 13.76 -0.88
N PRO A 107 -6.66 13.45 -1.74
CA PRO A 107 -6.56 12.14 -2.37
C PRO A 107 -6.40 11.02 -1.33
N ILE A 108 -7.15 9.94 -1.50
CA ILE A 108 -7.16 8.83 -0.52
C ILE A 108 -5.78 8.20 -0.32
N ASP A 109 -4.96 8.10 -1.39
CA ASP A 109 -3.61 7.53 -1.27
C ASP A 109 -2.70 8.39 -0.36
N VAL A 110 -2.88 9.72 -0.39
CA VAL A 110 -2.13 10.69 0.43
C VAL A 110 -2.65 10.68 1.86
N GLU A 111 -3.98 10.76 2.03
CA GLU A 111 -4.65 10.69 3.33
C GLU A 111 -4.22 9.42 4.10
N PHE A 112 -4.23 8.27 3.42
CA PHE A 112 -3.89 7.00 4.05
C PHE A 112 -2.40 6.88 4.38
N PHE A 113 -1.52 7.47 3.57
CA PHE A 113 -0.10 7.54 3.89
C PHE A 113 0.15 8.38 5.14
N GLN A 114 -0.45 9.56 5.23
CA GLN A 114 -0.35 10.46 6.38
C GLN A 114 -0.87 9.78 7.65
N PHE A 115 -2.03 9.12 7.58
CA PHE A 115 -2.60 8.34 8.68
C PHE A 115 -1.62 7.26 9.21
N LEU A 116 -0.94 6.53 8.33
CA LEU A 116 0.07 5.54 8.77
C LEU A 116 1.28 6.21 9.45
N GLN A 117 1.67 7.40 8.99
CA GLN A 117 2.74 8.18 9.63
C GLN A 117 2.33 8.70 11.00
N GLU A 118 1.10 9.20 11.17
CA GLU A 118 0.56 9.67 12.46
C GLU A 118 0.56 8.56 13.52
N LEU A 119 0.26 7.33 13.10
CA LEU A 119 0.34 6.15 13.97
C LEU A 119 1.76 5.61 14.18
N ASN A 120 2.79 6.29 13.65
CA ASN A 120 4.19 5.88 13.67
C ASN A 120 4.42 4.45 13.13
N ILE A 121 3.59 4.01 12.18
CA ILE A 121 3.70 2.68 11.59
C ILE A 121 4.79 2.71 10.52
N PRO A 122 5.83 1.85 10.61
CA PRO A 122 6.87 1.76 9.58
C PRO A 122 6.24 1.44 8.22
N THR A 123 6.39 2.34 7.26
CA THR A 123 5.67 2.25 5.98
C THR A 123 6.62 2.09 4.81
N VAL A 124 6.22 1.27 3.82
CA VAL A 124 6.82 1.18 2.48
C VAL A 124 5.72 1.44 1.45
N VAL A 125 5.97 2.32 0.51
CA VAL A 125 5.13 2.58 -0.66
C VAL A 125 5.61 1.73 -1.83
N ALA A 126 4.88 0.66 -2.13
CA ALA A 126 5.11 -0.17 -3.31
C ALA A 126 4.44 0.49 -4.53
N VAL A 127 5.24 1.16 -5.36
CA VAL A 127 4.79 1.82 -6.59
C VAL A 127 4.63 0.76 -7.69
N ASN A 128 3.45 0.14 -7.73
CA ASN A 128 3.18 -1.01 -8.58
C ASN A 128 2.82 -0.61 -10.02
N LYS A 129 2.81 -1.62 -10.90
CA LYS A 129 2.58 -1.50 -12.36
C LYS A 129 3.69 -0.71 -13.05
N LEU A 130 4.93 -0.93 -12.60
CA LEU A 130 6.15 -0.37 -13.18
C LEU A 130 6.23 -0.56 -14.70
N ASP A 131 5.71 -1.67 -15.23
CA ASP A 131 5.62 -1.96 -16.67
C ASP A 131 4.80 -0.92 -17.47
N LYS A 132 4.03 -0.07 -16.80
CA LYS A 132 3.22 0.98 -17.42
C LYS A 132 3.74 2.39 -17.17
N ILE A 133 4.86 2.54 -16.46
CA ILE A 133 5.48 3.81 -16.12
C ILE A 133 6.59 4.11 -17.13
N LYS A 134 6.49 5.23 -17.84
CA LYS A 134 7.50 5.62 -18.84
C LYS A 134 8.78 6.15 -18.22
N ASN A 135 8.67 7.03 -17.23
CA ASN A 135 9.80 7.62 -16.51
C ASN A 135 9.60 7.40 -15.02
N VAL A 136 10.35 6.45 -14.46
CA VAL A 136 10.21 5.98 -13.08
C VAL A 136 10.60 7.06 -12.09
N SER A 137 11.80 7.64 -12.23
CA SER A 137 12.30 8.69 -11.33
C SER A 137 11.38 9.90 -11.31
N LEU A 138 10.94 10.39 -12.47
CA LEU A 138 10.00 11.52 -12.53
C LEU A 138 8.66 11.20 -11.85
N THR A 139 8.14 9.98 -12.06
CA THR A 139 6.87 9.56 -11.47
C THR A 139 6.98 9.49 -9.95
N ILE A 140 8.07 8.93 -9.43
CA ILE A 140 8.29 8.80 -7.99
C ILE A 140 8.55 10.17 -7.35
N ASN A 141 9.36 11.04 -7.98
CA ASN A 141 9.59 12.40 -7.47
C ASN A 141 8.27 13.18 -7.34
N LYS A 142 7.39 13.07 -8.34
CA LYS A 142 6.05 13.66 -8.26
C LYS A 142 5.21 13.05 -7.13
N LEU A 143 5.27 11.73 -6.93
CA LEU A 143 4.55 11.08 -5.83
C LEU A 143 5.07 11.53 -4.47
N ILE A 144 6.39 11.68 -4.30
CA ILE A 144 7.02 12.20 -3.08
C ILE A 144 6.47 13.59 -2.77
N GLU A 145 6.47 14.50 -3.75
CA GLU A 145 5.90 15.84 -3.62
C GLU A 145 4.41 15.78 -3.22
N LYS A 146 3.62 14.95 -3.90
CA LYS A 146 2.19 14.78 -3.60
C LYS A 146 1.91 14.19 -2.21
N PHE A 147 2.86 13.46 -1.66
CA PHE A 147 2.76 12.88 -0.32
C PHE A 147 3.25 13.87 0.76
N GLY A 148 3.60 15.10 0.38
CA GLY A 148 4.04 16.16 1.29
C GLY A 148 5.49 16.03 1.73
N LEU A 149 6.30 15.25 1.00
CA LEU A 149 7.70 15.02 1.30
C LEU A 149 8.59 15.90 0.41
N SER A 150 9.71 16.36 0.97
CA SER A 150 10.73 17.14 0.25
C SER A 150 11.93 16.25 -0.08
N GLY A 151 12.42 16.30 -1.32
CA GLY A 151 13.60 15.54 -1.78
C GLY A 151 13.35 14.82 -3.11
N THR A 152 14.28 13.97 -3.51
CA THR A 152 14.16 13.13 -4.70
C THR A 152 14.02 11.65 -4.34
N TRP A 153 13.74 10.82 -5.33
CA TRP A 153 13.64 9.39 -5.13
C TRP A 153 14.90 8.79 -4.51
N GLU A 154 16.08 9.35 -4.80
CA GLU A 154 17.35 8.96 -4.19
C GLU A 154 17.32 9.02 -2.66
N ASP A 155 16.67 10.03 -2.08
CA ASP A 155 16.51 10.20 -0.63
C ASP A 155 15.53 9.18 -0.03
N TYR A 156 14.60 8.68 -0.85
CA TYR A 156 13.46 7.86 -0.42
C TYR A 156 13.42 6.47 -1.06
N LYS A 157 14.57 5.89 -1.47
CA LYS A 157 14.62 4.54 -2.08
C LYS A 157 14.07 3.44 -1.17
N GLU A 158 14.17 3.62 0.15
CA GLU A 158 13.64 2.69 1.15
C GLU A 158 12.19 2.97 1.56
N LEU A 159 11.60 4.03 1.01
CA LEU A 159 10.21 4.38 1.21
C LEU A 159 9.40 4.10 -0.07
N PHE A 160 9.85 4.58 -1.23
CA PHE A 160 9.18 4.37 -2.51
C PHE A 160 9.92 3.32 -3.35
N VAL A 161 9.33 2.13 -3.45
CA VAL A 161 9.92 1.01 -4.20
C VAL A 161 9.08 0.73 -5.45
N PRO A 162 9.57 1.03 -6.67
CA PRO A 162 8.87 0.70 -7.90
C PRO A 162 8.91 -0.80 -8.17
N VAL A 163 7.75 -1.39 -8.42
CA VAL A 163 7.62 -2.83 -8.66
C VAL A 163 6.65 -3.14 -9.80
N SER A 164 6.84 -4.27 -10.47
CA SER A 164 5.77 -4.88 -11.27
C SER A 164 5.37 -6.22 -10.66
N ALA A 165 4.26 -6.24 -9.91
CA ALA A 165 3.71 -7.49 -9.39
C ALA A 165 3.32 -8.47 -10.52
N LYS A 166 2.99 -7.94 -11.70
CA LYS A 166 2.66 -8.77 -12.88
C LYS A 166 3.89 -9.54 -13.35
N PHE A 167 5.01 -8.85 -13.56
CA PHE A 167 6.21 -9.43 -14.17
C PHE A 167 7.28 -9.89 -13.17
N GLY A 168 7.15 -9.56 -11.88
CA GLY A 168 8.12 -9.90 -10.85
C GLY A 168 9.29 -8.92 -10.73
N THR A 169 9.28 -7.80 -11.47
CA THR A 169 10.32 -6.78 -11.42
C THR A 169 10.40 -6.14 -10.03
N ASN A 170 11.62 -6.03 -9.49
CA ASN A 170 11.95 -5.42 -8.20
C ASN A 170 11.25 -6.00 -6.95
N ILE A 171 10.69 -7.22 -7.05
CA ILE A 171 10.07 -7.87 -5.88
C ILE A 171 11.11 -8.17 -4.80
N GLU A 172 12.33 -8.54 -5.20
CA GLU A 172 13.43 -8.78 -4.27
C GLU A 172 13.85 -7.50 -3.54
N GLU A 173 13.88 -6.36 -4.24
CA GLU A 173 14.21 -5.07 -3.63
C GLU A 173 13.16 -4.65 -2.60
N LEU A 174 11.88 -4.80 -2.95
CA LEU A 174 10.79 -4.57 -2.00
C LEU A 174 10.91 -5.49 -0.77
N ARG A 175 11.28 -6.77 -0.98
CA ARG A 175 11.49 -7.72 0.11
C ARG A 175 12.62 -7.27 1.03
N LYS A 176 13.75 -6.82 0.50
CA LYS A 176 14.87 -6.31 1.29
C LYS A 176 14.48 -5.11 2.16
N VAL A 177 13.72 -4.17 1.59
CA VAL A 177 13.23 -3.00 2.32
C VAL A 177 12.24 -3.40 3.43
N ILE A 178 11.33 -4.33 3.16
CA ILE A 178 10.43 -4.89 4.18
C ILE A 178 11.25 -5.57 5.29
N ASP A 179 12.18 -6.45 4.93
CA ASP A 179 13.03 -7.17 5.88
C ASP A 179 13.89 -6.20 6.72
N LYS A 180 14.34 -5.08 6.14
CA LYS A 180 15.05 -4.00 6.87
C LYS A 180 14.15 -3.36 7.93
N LYS A 181 12.97 -2.88 7.54
CA LYS A 181 12.03 -2.24 8.48
C LYS A 181 11.55 -3.20 9.58
N LEU A 182 11.40 -4.49 9.25
CA LEU A 182 11.10 -5.52 10.24
C LEU A 182 12.21 -5.63 11.30
N ARG A 183 13.49 -5.60 10.91
CA ARG A 183 14.61 -5.61 11.87
C ARG A 183 14.62 -4.35 12.73
N GLU A 184 14.51 -3.17 12.11
CA GLU A 184 14.46 -1.87 12.82
C GLU A 184 13.28 -1.76 13.79
N PHE A 185 12.16 -2.45 13.52
CA PHE A 185 11.02 -2.51 14.44
C PHE A 185 11.32 -3.39 15.65
N GLN A 186 12.01 -4.52 15.47
CA GLN A 186 12.39 -5.40 16.58
C GLN A 186 13.43 -4.72 17.48
N GLU A 187 14.44 -4.08 16.90
CA GLU A 187 15.48 -3.34 17.63
C GLU A 187 14.91 -2.18 18.48
N ARG A 188 13.79 -1.58 18.07
CA ARG A 188 13.11 -0.53 18.84
C ARG A 188 12.28 -1.05 20.03
N ARG A 189 12.04 -2.35 20.10
CA ARG A 189 11.23 -3.00 21.16
C ARG A 189 12.06 -3.77 22.18
N GLU A 190 13.33 -4.02 21.88
CA GLU A 190 14.35 -4.51 22.82
C GLU A 190 14.89 -3.36 23.68
#